data_AF-A0A954M3Y5-F1
#
_entry.id   AF-A0A954M3Y5-F1
#
_cell.length_a   1.000
_cell.length_b   1.000
_cell.length_c   1.000
_cell.angle_alpha   90.00
_cell.angle_beta   90.00
_cell.angle_gamma   90.00
#
_symmetry.space_group_name_H-M   'P 1'
#
loop_
_entity.id
_entity.type
_entity.pdbx_description
1 polymer ?
#
loop_
_entity_poly.entity_id
_entity_poly.type
_entity_poly.pdbx_seq_one_letter_code
_entity_poly.pdbx_strand_id
1 'polypeptide(L)'
;MRHRVRGRKLGRNSSHRKAMFRNMAASLIKTAKVSEEPQAGDAKVAGRIVTTVPKAKELRPFVEKLITLAKKAIPHEQAAQEFATTAERQSEEWKKWRTSEQWQKWSQAIAPAVDYRRRAFAALRDKDAVAILFAELGPRFADRQGGYTRIVRLAQRRLGDAGEQALIEFVGERDRAKRGAARTAPAVVADAPAVATAGPAAAESATTEAAAEE
;
A
#
# COMPACT_ATOMS: atom_id res chain seq x y z
N MET A 1 -6.24 -26.33 25.17
CA MET A 1 -5.92 -25.77 23.83
C MET A 1 -6.79 -24.55 23.54
N ARG A 2 -6.35 -23.62 22.68
CA ARG A 2 -7.15 -22.45 22.28
C ARG A 2 -7.76 -22.65 20.89
N HIS A 3 -8.84 -23.39 20.78
CA HIS A 3 -9.53 -23.59 19.50
C HIS A 3 -10.29 -22.33 19.08
N ARG A 4 -10.23 -21.97 17.78
CA ARG A 4 -10.93 -20.81 17.17
C ARG A 4 -10.64 -19.44 17.80
N VAL A 5 -9.58 -19.32 18.61
CA VAL A 5 -9.15 -18.03 19.18
C VAL A 5 -8.07 -17.43 18.29
N ARG A 6 -8.39 -16.32 17.61
CA ARG A 6 -7.43 -15.54 16.82
C ARG A 6 -6.81 -14.41 17.63
N GLY A 7 -5.51 -14.21 17.44
CA GLY A 7 -4.79 -13.05 17.96
C GLY A 7 -4.28 -13.20 19.40
N ARG A 8 -3.57 -12.17 19.85
CA ARG A 8 -2.87 -12.16 21.15
C ARG A 8 -3.57 -11.28 22.18
N LYS A 9 -3.52 -11.68 23.45
CA LYS A 9 -4.00 -10.85 24.57
C LYS A 9 -3.07 -9.66 24.87
N LEU A 10 -1.79 -9.74 24.49
CA LEU A 10 -0.77 -8.70 24.70
C LEU A 10 -0.64 -8.24 26.18
N GLY A 11 -0.90 -9.15 27.13
CA GLY A 11 -0.89 -8.84 28.57
C GLY A 11 -1.95 -7.82 29.00
N ARG A 12 -3.02 -7.61 28.22
CA ARG A 12 -4.03 -6.58 28.46
C ARG A 12 -5.44 -7.15 28.48
N ASN A 13 -6.32 -6.50 29.26
CA ASN A 13 -7.76 -6.73 29.20
C ASN A 13 -8.34 -6.25 27.85
N SER A 14 -9.62 -6.53 27.59
CA SER A 14 -10.26 -6.23 26.31
C SER A 14 -10.37 -4.73 26.03
N SER A 15 -10.73 -3.91 27.03
CA SER A 15 -10.90 -2.46 26.88
C SER A 15 -9.57 -1.76 26.61
N HIS A 16 -8.53 -2.06 27.39
CA HIS A 16 -7.18 -1.52 27.20
C HIS A 16 -6.60 -1.98 25.85
N ARG A 17 -6.78 -3.26 25.48
CA ARG A 17 -6.31 -3.73 24.17
C ARG A 17 -6.99 -2.99 23.01
N LYS A 18 -8.31 -2.74 23.09
CA LYS A 18 -9.03 -1.92 22.11
C LYS A 18 -8.48 -0.50 22.07
N ALA A 19 -8.33 0.17 23.22
CA ALA A 19 -7.78 1.53 23.29
C ALA A 19 -6.36 1.63 22.72
N MET A 20 -5.49 0.67 23.03
CA MET A 20 -4.14 0.59 22.49
C MET A 20 -4.14 0.49 20.95
N PHE A 21 -4.99 -0.36 20.37
CA PHE A 21 -5.09 -0.45 18.90
C PHE A 21 -5.65 0.81 18.26
N ARG A 22 -6.61 1.47 18.89
CA ARG A 22 -7.12 2.78 18.43
C ARG A 22 -6.00 3.80 18.35
N ASN A 23 -5.25 3.96 19.43
CA ASN A 23 -4.19 4.97 19.51
C ASN A 23 -3.06 4.65 18.52
N MET A 24 -2.64 3.38 18.40
CA MET A 24 -1.60 3.00 17.43
C MET A 24 -2.07 3.18 15.98
N ALA A 25 -3.33 2.85 15.67
CA ALA A 25 -3.87 3.04 14.32
C ALA A 25 -4.04 4.52 13.97
N ALA A 26 -4.57 5.32 14.90
CA ALA A 26 -4.70 6.77 14.73
C ALA A 26 -3.32 7.42 14.54
N SER A 27 -2.33 7.04 15.34
CA SER A 27 -0.95 7.51 15.19
C SER A 27 -0.38 7.13 13.82
N LEU A 28 -0.49 5.86 13.39
CA LEU A 28 -0.02 5.43 12.07
C LEU A 28 -0.70 6.16 10.92
N ILE A 29 -2.01 6.42 11.01
CA ILE A 29 -2.74 7.15 9.96
C ILE A 29 -2.33 8.62 9.95
N LYS A 30 -2.17 9.25 11.13
CA LYS A 30 -1.75 10.65 11.22
C LYS A 30 -0.36 10.90 10.63
N THR A 31 0.55 9.93 10.73
CA THR A 31 1.86 10.06 10.07
C THR A 31 1.78 10.02 8.55
N ALA A 32 0.65 9.62 7.93
CA ALA A 32 0.51 9.61 6.47
C ALA A 32 0.45 11.02 5.87
N LYS A 33 0.04 12.03 6.65
CA LYS A 33 0.06 13.42 6.21
C LYS A 33 1.47 13.83 5.83
N VAL A 34 1.61 14.33 4.60
CA VAL A 34 2.81 14.99 4.13
C VAL A 34 2.57 16.49 4.30
N SER A 35 2.94 17.04 5.45
CA SER A 35 3.03 18.49 5.61
C SER A 35 4.29 18.97 4.89
N GLU A 36 4.15 19.99 4.04
CA GLU A 36 5.29 20.64 3.37
C GLU A 36 6.23 21.30 4.39
N GLU A 37 5.65 21.79 5.50
CA GLU A 37 6.37 22.35 6.64
C GLU A 37 6.28 21.40 7.84
N PRO A 38 7.37 20.69 8.19
CA PRO A 38 7.38 19.80 9.35
C PRO A 38 7.27 20.61 10.64
N GLN A 39 6.21 20.37 11.42
CA GLN A 39 6.00 20.98 12.72
C GLN A 39 6.67 20.16 13.83
N ALA A 40 6.97 20.81 14.95
CA ALA A 40 7.50 20.14 16.13
C ALA A 40 6.50 19.10 16.65
N GLY A 41 6.79 17.81 16.42
CA GLY A 41 5.92 16.69 16.77
C GLY A 41 5.51 15.81 15.59
N ASP A 42 5.80 16.23 14.36
CA ASP A 42 5.55 15.42 13.17
C ASP A 42 6.45 14.18 13.13
N ALA A 43 5.95 13.14 12.46
CA ALA A 43 6.73 11.93 12.30
C ALA A 43 7.94 12.21 11.41
N LYS A 44 9.14 11.85 11.90
CA LYS A 44 10.39 11.94 11.13
C LYS A 44 10.28 11.35 9.72
N VAL A 45 9.44 10.34 9.55
CA VAL A 45 9.11 9.85 8.23
C VAL A 45 7.63 9.49 8.13
N ALA A 46 7.00 9.98 7.07
CA ALA A 46 5.59 9.76 6.79
C ALA A 46 5.22 8.27 6.64
N GLY A 47 4.00 7.95 7.06
CA GLY A 47 3.34 6.66 6.84
C GLY A 47 3.93 5.46 7.59
N ARG A 48 4.66 5.67 8.70
CA ARG A 48 5.21 4.58 9.52
C ARG A 48 5.28 4.87 11.01
N ILE A 49 5.23 3.81 11.82
CA ILE A 49 5.49 3.85 13.26
C ILE A 49 6.38 2.67 13.69
N VAL A 50 7.15 2.86 14.76
CA VAL A 50 7.94 1.81 15.39
C VAL A 50 7.19 1.25 16.59
N THR A 51 7.05 -0.06 16.66
CA THR A 51 6.40 -0.76 17.78
C THR A 51 7.06 -2.12 18.01
N THR A 52 6.44 -3.02 18.78
CA THR A 52 6.95 -4.39 18.95
C THR A 52 6.36 -5.34 17.90
N VAL A 53 7.10 -6.39 17.53
CA VAL A 53 6.67 -7.39 16.55
C VAL A 53 5.26 -7.94 16.84
N PRO A 54 4.91 -8.32 18.08
CA PRO A 54 3.56 -8.78 18.38
C PRO A 54 2.50 -7.70 18.17
N LYS A 55 2.74 -6.46 18.61
CA LYS A 55 1.79 -5.35 18.44
C LYS A 55 1.56 -5.03 16.97
N ALA A 56 2.61 -4.98 16.15
CA ALA A 56 2.50 -4.74 14.71
C ALA A 56 1.66 -5.81 14.00
N LYS A 57 1.90 -7.09 14.32
CA LYS A 57 1.15 -8.21 13.72
C LYS A 57 -0.34 -8.18 14.06
N GLU A 58 -0.70 -7.77 15.28
CA GLU A 58 -2.10 -7.63 15.69
C GLU A 58 -2.75 -6.33 15.19
N LEU A 59 -1.97 -5.26 14.98
CA LEU A 59 -2.44 -3.99 14.45
C LEU A 59 -2.81 -4.08 12.97
N ARG A 60 -2.07 -4.86 12.18
CA ARG A 60 -2.29 -5.04 10.73
C ARG A 60 -3.75 -5.30 10.35
N PRO A 61 -4.45 -6.34 10.85
CA PRO A 61 -5.84 -6.58 10.46
C PRO A 61 -6.80 -5.47 10.87
N PHE A 62 -6.45 -4.66 11.88
CA PHE A 62 -7.27 -3.51 12.28
C PHE A 62 -7.14 -2.37 11.26
N VAL A 63 -5.92 -2.04 10.85
CA VAL A 63 -5.64 -0.97 9.87
C VAL A 63 -6.10 -1.36 8.46
N GLU A 64 -5.89 -2.61 8.04
CA GLU A 64 -6.30 -3.08 6.72
C GLU A 64 -7.82 -2.97 6.52
N LYS A 65 -8.61 -3.24 7.57
CA LYS A 65 -10.06 -3.06 7.55
C LYS A 65 -10.47 -1.60 7.42
N LEU A 66 -9.76 -0.69 8.10
CA LEU A 66 -10.04 0.76 8.01
C LEU A 66 -9.81 1.27 6.58
N ILE A 67 -8.70 0.90 5.95
CA ILE A 67 -8.42 1.26 4.54
C ILE A 67 -9.47 0.63 3.61
N THR A 68 -9.89 -0.60 3.88
CA THR A 68 -10.95 -1.25 3.11
C THR A 68 -12.28 -0.48 3.20
N LEU A 69 -12.64 0.05 4.37
CA LEU A 69 -13.83 0.91 4.52
C LEU A 69 -13.69 2.19 3.71
N ALA A 70 -12.51 2.83 3.74
CA ALA A 70 -12.23 4.04 2.96
C ALA A 70 -12.37 3.80 1.46
N LYS A 71 -11.77 2.71 0.95
CA LYS A 71 -11.90 2.32 -0.46
C LYS A 71 -13.34 2.04 -0.88
N LYS A 72 -14.11 1.35 -0.03
CA LYS A 72 -15.52 1.04 -0.32
C LYS A 72 -16.40 2.28 -0.40
N ALA A 73 -16.00 3.39 0.23
CA ALA A 73 -16.76 4.63 0.13
C ALA A 73 -16.59 5.35 -1.21
N ILE A 74 -15.45 5.19 -1.89
CA ILE A 74 -15.13 5.88 -3.16
C ILE A 74 -16.26 5.77 -4.22
N PRO A 75 -16.73 4.57 -4.61
CA PRO A 75 -17.76 4.48 -5.65
C PRO A 75 -19.09 5.13 -5.24
N HIS A 76 -19.42 5.14 -3.95
CA HIS A 76 -20.62 5.81 -3.45
C HIS A 76 -20.47 7.34 -3.43
N GLU A 77 -19.25 7.83 -3.16
CA GLU A 77 -18.93 9.25 -3.26
C GLU A 77 -19.00 9.72 -4.71
N GLN A 78 -18.49 8.92 -5.66
CA GLN A 78 -18.58 9.19 -7.10
C GLN A 78 -20.03 9.18 -7.60
N ALA A 79 -20.81 8.15 -7.28
CA ALA A 79 -22.23 8.09 -7.65
C ALA A 79 -23.04 9.26 -7.06
N ALA A 80 -22.70 9.72 -5.86
CA ALA A 80 -23.34 10.89 -5.27
C ALA A 80 -22.94 12.20 -5.97
N GLN A 81 -21.72 12.32 -6.51
CA GLN A 81 -21.30 13.54 -7.22
C GLN A 81 -22.17 13.83 -8.45
N GLU A 82 -22.71 12.80 -9.12
CA GLU A 82 -23.61 12.96 -10.27
C GLU A 82 -24.91 13.71 -9.92
N PHE A 83 -25.39 13.60 -8.69
CA PHE A 83 -26.62 14.23 -8.21
C PHE A 83 -26.36 15.47 -7.34
N ALA A 84 -25.09 15.83 -7.13
CA ALA A 84 -24.71 16.94 -6.27
C ALA A 84 -24.99 18.28 -6.94
N THR A 85 -25.37 19.28 -6.15
CA THR A 85 -25.52 20.67 -6.60
C THR A 85 -24.21 21.45 -6.43
N THR A 86 -23.91 22.36 -7.36
CA THR A 86 -22.81 23.33 -7.27
C THR A 86 -23.21 24.59 -6.49
N ALA A 87 -24.50 24.77 -6.17
CA ALA A 87 -25.00 25.95 -5.48
C ALA A 87 -24.34 26.14 -4.10
N GLU A 88 -24.06 27.40 -3.73
CA GLU A 88 -23.49 27.72 -2.43
C GLU A 88 -24.40 27.26 -1.29
N ARG A 89 -23.78 26.82 -0.19
CA ARG A 89 -24.50 26.32 0.98
C ARG A 89 -25.39 27.43 1.55
N GLN A 90 -26.67 27.12 1.78
CA GLN A 90 -27.71 28.05 2.28
C GLN A 90 -28.24 29.07 1.27
N SER A 91 -27.79 29.06 0.01
CA SER A 91 -28.43 29.84 -1.05
C SER A 91 -29.87 29.38 -1.31
N GLU A 92 -30.68 30.23 -1.97
CA GLU A 92 -32.05 29.88 -2.36
C GLU A 92 -32.10 28.66 -3.30
N GLU A 93 -31.14 28.57 -4.22
CA GLU A 93 -30.98 27.42 -5.13
C GLU A 93 -30.69 26.13 -4.36
N TRP A 94 -29.82 26.20 -3.35
CA TRP A 94 -29.52 25.06 -2.50
C TRP A 94 -30.73 24.62 -1.65
N LYS A 95 -31.53 25.57 -1.14
CA LYS A 95 -32.77 25.26 -0.42
C LYS A 95 -33.80 24.57 -1.34
N LYS A 96 -33.93 25.02 -2.59
CA LYS A 96 -34.79 24.36 -3.59
C LYS A 96 -34.30 22.96 -3.95
N TRP A 97 -32.99 22.78 -4.12
CA TRP A 97 -32.40 21.46 -4.38
C TRP A 97 -32.65 20.47 -3.23
N ARG A 98 -32.54 20.91 -1.96
CA ARG A 98 -32.83 20.09 -0.76
C ARG A 98 -34.22 19.46 -0.75
N THR A 99 -35.21 20.10 -1.36
CA THR A 99 -36.59 19.60 -1.45
C THR A 99 -36.86 18.81 -2.74
N SER A 100 -35.90 18.74 -3.66
CA SER A 100 -36.05 18.10 -4.97
C SER A 100 -35.81 16.59 -4.92
N GLU A 101 -36.23 15.89 -5.98
CA GLU A 101 -35.93 14.47 -6.21
C GLU A 101 -34.42 14.22 -6.37
N GLN A 102 -33.67 15.17 -6.91
CA GLN A 102 -32.20 15.06 -7.03
C GLN A 102 -31.53 14.91 -5.67
N TRP A 103 -32.00 15.63 -4.65
CA TRP A 103 -31.49 15.48 -3.28
C TRP A 103 -31.79 14.09 -2.71
N GLN A 104 -32.96 13.51 -3.02
CA GLN A 104 -33.30 12.16 -2.57
C GLN A 104 -32.37 11.13 -3.20
N LYS A 105 -32.09 11.24 -4.51
CA LYS A 105 -31.12 10.40 -5.23
C LYS A 105 -29.71 10.56 -4.67
N TRP A 106 -29.28 11.80 -4.45
CA TRP A 106 -28.00 12.11 -3.81
C TRP A 106 -27.87 11.48 -2.41
N SER A 107 -28.90 11.63 -1.58
CA SER A 107 -28.95 11.12 -0.21
C SER A 107 -28.86 9.60 -0.16
N GLN A 108 -29.59 8.91 -1.05
CA GLN A 108 -29.53 7.46 -1.19
C GLN A 108 -28.15 7.00 -1.68
N ALA A 109 -27.55 7.68 -2.66
CA ALA A 109 -26.24 7.35 -3.20
C ALA A 109 -25.11 7.52 -2.17
N ILE A 110 -25.13 8.61 -1.39
CA ILE A 110 -24.06 8.92 -0.42
C ILE A 110 -24.19 8.15 0.91
N ALA A 111 -25.39 7.65 1.25
CA ALA A 111 -25.66 7.02 2.54
C ALA A 111 -24.66 5.89 2.92
N PRO A 112 -24.27 4.97 2.02
CA PRO A 112 -23.27 3.95 2.33
C PRO A 112 -21.88 4.52 2.63
N ALA A 113 -21.44 5.58 1.92
CA ALA A 113 -20.17 6.26 2.21
C ALA A 113 -20.17 6.86 3.62
N VAL A 114 -21.29 7.48 4.02
CA VAL A 114 -21.48 8.01 5.37
C VAL A 114 -21.45 6.90 6.42
N ASP A 115 -22.08 5.74 6.16
CA ASP A 115 -21.98 4.57 7.05
C ASP A 115 -20.54 4.10 7.23
N TYR A 116 -19.77 3.96 6.14
CA TYR A 116 -18.36 3.58 6.23
C TYR A 116 -17.53 4.57 7.06
N ARG A 117 -17.75 5.87 6.89
CA ARG A 117 -17.10 6.92 7.71
C ARG A 117 -17.49 6.81 9.18
N ARG A 118 -18.77 6.56 9.49
CA ARG A 118 -19.25 6.36 10.88
C ARG A 118 -18.66 5.11 11.52
N ARG A 119 -18.56 4.01 10.77
CA ARG A 119 -17.93 2.75 11.23
C ARG A 119 -16.44 2.93 11.50
N ALA A 120 -15.73 3.64 10.63
CA ALA A 120 -14.32 3.99 10.84
C ALA A 120 -14.16 4.87 12.09
N PHE A 121 -15.02 5.87 12.27
CA PHE A 121 -15.02 6.73 13.45
C PHE A 121 -15.35 5.97 14.75
N ALA A 122 -16.32 5.05 14.73
CA ALA A 122 -16.64 4.21 15.88
C ALA A 122 -15.45 3.32 16.29
N ALA A 123 -14.66 2.88 15.30
CA ALA A 123 -13.45 2.11 15.52
C ALA A 123 -12.30 2.98 16.07
N LEU A 124 -11.97 4.11 15.43
CA LEU A 124 -10.80 4.95 15.74
C LEU A 124 -11.03 5.95 16.88
N ARG A 125 -12.20 6.58 16.96
CA ARG A 125 -12.54 7.69 17.87
C ARG A 125 -11.65 8.93 17.72
N ASP A 126 -11.14 9.16 16.51
CA ASP A 126 -10.30 10.29 16.16
C ASP A 126 -10.76 10.87 14.82
N LYS A 127 -11.20 12.14 14.83
CA LYS A 127 -11.77 12.80 13.64
C LYS A 127 -10.72 13.06 12.58
N ASP A 128 -9.52 13.49 12.98
CA ASP A 128 -8.45 13.85 12.07
C ASP A 128 -7.89 12.62 11.36
N ALA A 129 -7.70 11.53 12.10
CA ALA A 129 -7.28 10.26 11.50
C ALA A 129 -8.32 9.74 10.50
N VAL A 130 -9.62 9.88 10.78
CA VAL A 130 -10.68 9.51 9.83
C VAL A 130 -10.67 10.42 8.60
N ALA A 131 -10.43 11.72 8.75
CA ALA A 131 -10.32 12.62 7.61
C ALA A 131 -9.18 12.20 6.67
N ILE A 132 -7.98 11.95 7.22
CA ILE A 132 -6.80 11.48 6.47
C ILE A 132 -7.06 10.14 5.80
N LEU A 133 -7.70 9.22 6.53
CA LEU A 133 -8.00 7.87 6.04
C LEU A 133 -8.84 7.90 4.75
N PHE A 134 -9.87 8.75 4.69
CA PHE A 134 -10.75 8.84 3.53
C PHE A 134 -10.24 9.78 2.44
N ALA A 135 -9.54 10.86 2.81
CA ALA A 135 -9.03 11.84 1.84
C ALA A 135 -7.75 11.36 1.12
N GLU A 136 -6.82 10.74 1.84
CA GLU A 136 -5.49 10.41 1.31
C GLU A 136 -5.31 8.90 1.12
N LEU A 137 -5.54 8.11 2.19
CA LEU A 137 -5.21 6.68 2.17
C LEU A 137 -6.19 5.85 1.33
N GLY A 138 -7.47 6.21 1.31
CA GLY A 138 -8.49 5.56 0.48
C GLY A 138 -8.13 5.60 -1.00
N PRO A 139 -8.01 6.79 -1.60
CA PRO A 139 -7.60 6.97 -3.00
C PRO A 139 -6.22 6.35 -3.30
N ARG A 140 -5.23 6.56 -2.42
CA ARG A 140 -3.88 5.99 -2.57
C ARG A 140 -3.88 4.47 -2.79
N PHE A 141 -4.82 3.76 -2.19
CA PHE A 141 -4.89 2.30 -2.28
C PHE A 141 -6.07 1.79 -3.12
N ALA A 142 -6.72 2.63 -3.91
CA ALA A 142 -7.89 2.28 -4.71
C ALA A 142 -7.68 1.00 -5.54
N ASP A 143 -6.55 0.90 -6.24
CA ASP A 143 -6.27 -0.21 -7.17
C ASP A 143 -5.72 -1.48 -6.48
N ARG A 144 -5.21 -1.35 -5.25
CA ARG A 144 -4.55 -2.47 -4.56
C ARG A 144 -5.55 -3.41 -3.87
N GLN A 145 -5.55 -4.69 -4.23
CA GLN A 145 -6.39 -5.71 -3.59
C GLN A 145 -5.78 -6.24 -2.27
N GLY A 146 -5.72 -5.38 -1.25
CA GLY A 146 -5.24 -5.73 0.10
C GLY A 146 -3.72 -5.68 0.28
N GLY A 147 -3.27 -5.85 1.53
CA GLY A 147 -1.83 -5.76 1.85
C GLY A 147 -1.34 -4.31 1.82
N TYR A 148 -2.10 -3.41 2.45
CA TYR A 148 -1.79 -1.98 2.49
C TYR A 148 -0.63 -1.64 3.43
N THR A 149 -0.35 -2.54 4.39
CA THR A 149 0.72 -2.36 5.37
C THR A 149 1.82 -3.42 5.24
N ARG A 150 3.06 -2.99 5.48
CA ARG A 150 4.25 -3.85 5.61
C ARG A 150 4.75 -3.81 7.04
N ILE A 151 5.23 -4.96 7.53
CA ILE A 151 5.92 -5.07 8.81
C ILE A 151 7.37 -5.46 8.54
N VAL A 152 8.31 -4.63 8.96
CA VAL A 152 9.75 -4.87 8.87
C VAL A 152 10.29 -5.05 10.29
N ARG A 153 10.98 -6.17 10.56
CA ARG A 153 11.64 -6.36 11.86
C ARG A 153 12.87 -5.46 11.92
N LEU A 154 13.05 -4.77 13.04
CA LEU A 154 14.24 -3.95 13.26
C LEU A 154 15.36 -4.83 13.81
N ALA A 155 16.60 -4.53 13.43
CA ALA A 155 17.78 -5.26 13.90
C ALA A 155 18.04 -4.99 15.40
N GLN A 156 17.85 -3.73 15.81
CA GLN A 156 18.03 -3.31 17.19
C GLN A 156 16.83 -3.76 18.04
N ARG A 157 17.13 -4.32 19.21
CA ARG A 157 16.15 -4.61 20.25
C ARG A 157 15.91 -3.36 21.08
N ARG A 158 14.75 -3.30 21.72
CA ARG A 158 14.43 -2.22 22.66
C ARG A 158 15.40 -2.26 23.85
N LEU A 159 16.01 -1.13 24.15
CA LEU A 159 16.86 -0.96 25.32
C LEU A 159 16.03 -1.12 26.60
N GLY A 160 16.59 -1.83 27.59
CA GLY A 160 15.96 -2.08 28.90
C GLY A 160 15.32 -3.47 29.02
N ASP A 161 14.46 -3.88 28.08
CA ASP A 161 13.75 -5.16 28.17
C ASP A 161 13.98 -6.12 26.99
N ALA A 162 14.94 -5.77 26.11
CA ALA A 162 15.33 -6.56 24.93
C ALA A 162 14.16 -6.95 24.00
N GLY A 163 13.05 -6.20 24.04
CA GLY A 163 11.86 -6.49 23.25
C GLY A 163 12.11 -6.37 21.74
N GLU A 164 11.62 -7.34 20.97
CA GLU A 164 11.74 -7.32 19.51
C GLU A 164 10.90 -6.20 18.89
N GLN A 165 11.56 -5.26 18.22
CA GLN A 165 10.91 -4.15 17.56
C GLN A 165 10.59 -4.46 16.09
N ALA A 166 9.54 -3.82 15.60
CA ALA A 166 9.15 -3.82 14.21
C ALA A 166 8.66 -2.44 13.80
N LEU A 167 9.02 -2.06 12.59
CA LEU A 167 8.43 -0.97 11.85
C LEU A 167 7.16 -1.48 11.16
N ILE A 168 6.04 -0.79 11.33
CA ILE A 168 4.85 -0.97 10.49
C ILE A 168 4.68 0.28 9.63
N GLU A 169 4.55 0.09 8.32
CA GLU A 169 4.48 1.18 7.34
C GLU A 169 3.42 0.92 6.26
N PHE A 170 2.94 1.99 5.65
CA PHE A 170 2.14 1.92 4.43
C PHE A 170 3.03 1.59 3.22
N VAL A 171 2.50 0.76 2.33
CA VAL A 171 3.21 0.25 1.16
C VAL A 171 3.12 1.26 0.00
N GLY A 172 4.12 1.32 -0.89
CA GLY A 172 4.08 2.09 -2.16
C GLY A 172 5.23 3.07 -2.37
N GLU A 173 5.56 3.91 -1.38
CA GLU A 173 6.62 4.94 -1.54
C GLU A 173 8.03 4.36 -1.47
N ARG A 174 8.23 3.43 -0.52
CA ARG A 174 9.55 2.92 -0.12
C ARG A 174 9.62 1.42 -0.27
N ASP A 175 8.89 0.92 -1.27
CA ASP A 175 8.93 -0.48 -1.63
C ASP A 175 10.30 -0.85 -2.18
N ARG A 176 10.84 -1.98 -1.71
CA ARG A 176 12.08 -2.51 -2.27
C ARG A 176 11.82 -2.80 -3.74
N ALA A 177 12.35 -1.96 -4.63
CA ALA A 177 12.40 -2.29 -6.04
C ALA A 177 13.15 -3.62 -6.19
N LYS A 178 12.49 -4.64 -6.74
CA LYS A 178 13.20 -5.84 -7.19
C LYS A 178 14.10 -5.38 -8.33
N ARG A 179 15.38 -5.15 -8.04
CA ARG A 179 16.41 -5.25 -9.08
C ARG A 179 16.46 -6.72 -9.45
N GLY A 180 15.66 -7.11 -10.45
CA GLY A 180 15.91 -8.35 -11.16
C GLY A 180 17.28 -8.18 -11.79
N ALA A 181 18.31 -8.79 -11.20
CA ALA A 181 19.53 -8.99 -11.95
C ALA A 181 19.12 -9.85 -13.14
N ALA A 182 19.09 -9.25 -14.34
CA ALA A 182 19.09 -10.02 -15.56
C ALA A 182 20.33 -10.90 -15.46
N ARG A 183 20.13 -12.19 -15.15
CA ARG A 183 21.21 -13.16 -15.26
C ARG A 183 21.44 -13.31 -16.75
N THR A 184 22.37 -12.53 -17.29
CA THR A 184 22.93 -12.82 -18.61
C THR A 184 23.54 -14.20 -18.47
N ALA A 185 22.95 -15.19 -19.13
CA ALA A 185 23.56 -16.51 -19.21
C ALA A 185 24.98 -16.32 -19.80
N PRO A 186 26.01 -16.99 -19.27
CA PRO A 186 27.32 -16.93 -19.89
C PRO A 186 27.18 -17.44 -21.32
N ALA A 187 27.64 -16.65 -22.29
CA ALA A 187 27.71 -17.08 -23.67
C ALA A 187 28.64 -18.29 -23.72
N VAL A 188 28.09 -19.46 -23.98
CA VAL A 188 28.87 -20.65 -24.29
C VAL A 188 29.48 -20.37 -25.65
N VAL A 189 30.76 -20.00 -25.68
CA VAL A 189 31.53 -19.97 -26.93
C VAL A 189 31.59 -21.41 -27.39
N ALA A 190 30.89 -21.72 -28.50
CA ALA A 190 31.03 -23.02 -29.15
C ALA A 190 32.48 -23.12 -29.62
N ASP A 191 33.24 -24.04 -29.01
CA ASP A 191 34.60 -24.35 -29.43
C ASP A 191 34.51 -24.90 -30.86
N ALA A 192 35.11 -24.18 -31.81
CA ALA A 192 35.23 -24.65 -33.18
C ALA A 192 36.12 -25.91 -33.17
N PRO A 193 35.79 -26.96 -33.94
CA PRO A 193 36.57 -28.18 -33.90
C PRO A 193 38.01 -27.89 -34.36
N ALA A 194 38.95 -28.24 -33.48
CA ALA A 194 40.38 -28.16 -33.73
C ALA A 194 40.74 -28.93 -35.01
N VAL A 195 41.27 -28.21 -36.00
CA VAL A 195 41.85 -28.78 -37.21
C VAL A 195 43.08 -29.59 -36.82
N ALA A 196 43.05 -30.89 -37.11
CA ALA A 196 44.18 -31.78 -36.98
C ALA A 196 45.25 -31.45 -38.04
N THR A 197 46.46 -31.14 -37.58
CA THR A 197 47.72 -31.17 -38.34
C THR A 197 48.42 -32.50 -37.98
N ALA A 198 49.16 -33.24 -38.82
CA ALA A 198 49.76 -33.03 -40.13
C ALA A 198 50.15 -34.41 -40.75
N GLY A 199 50.48 -34.44 -42.04
CA GLY A 199 51.24 -35.50 -42.70
C GLY A 199 51.26 -35.39 -44.23
N PRO A 200 52.43 -35.22 -44.92
CA PRO A 200 52.50 -34.63 -46.25
C PRO A 200 52.70 -35.64 -47.40
N ALA A 201 52.21 -35.31 -48.61
CA ALA A 201 52.78 -35.80 -49.88
C ALA A 201 52.26 -35.00 -51.10
N ALA A 202 53.22 -34.43 -51.84
CA ALA A 202 53.33 -34.34 -53.31
C ALA A 202 52.28 -33.63 -54.20
N ALA A 203 52.82 -32.60 -54.90
CA ALA A 203 52.79 -32.36 -56.35
C ALA A 203 51.55 -31.79 -57.07
N GLU A 204 51.83 -30.70 -57.81
CA GLU A 204 51.22 -30.25 -59.09
C GLU A 204 49.71 -29.91 -59.09
N SER A 205 49.17 -28.97 -59.87
CA SER A 205 49.61 -27.83 -60.67
C SER A 205 48.31 -27.14 -61.16
N ALA A 206 48.40 -25.85 -61.51
CA ALA A 206 47.63 -25.17 -62.56
C ALA A 206 46.13 -24.79 -62.34
N THR A 207 45.85 -23.47 -62.46
CA THR A 207 44.76 -22.76 -63.21
C THR A 207 43.29 -23.20 -63.01
N THR A 208 42.24 -22.35 -62.91
CA THR A 208 41.79 -21.14 -63.65
C THR A 208 40.44 -20.74 -62.99
N GLU A 209 40.15 -19.47 -62.65
CA GLU A 209 39.35 -18.49 -63.44
C GLU A 209 37.82 -18.51 -63.17
N ALA A 210 37.24 -17.31 -62.95
CA ALA A 210 35.84 -16.88 -63.19
C ALA A 210 34.71 -17.56 -62.38
N ALA A 211 33.53 -16.99 -62.11
CA ALA A 211 32.85 -15.70 -62.28
C ALA A 211 31.54 -15.79 -61.45
N ALA A 212 31.11 -14.71 -60.81
CA ALA A 212 29.81 -14.03 -61.03
C ALA A 212 28.60 -14.57 -60.23
N GLU A 213 27.85 -13.60 -59.68
CA GLU A 213 26.38 -13.45 -59.56
C GLU A 213 25.55 -14.68 -59.13
N GLU A 214 24.63 -14.61 -58.17
CA GLU A 214 23.61 -13.59 -57.90
C GLU A 214 23.03 -13.84 -56.48
#